data_AF-A0A1E1WBY6-F1
#
_entry.id   AF-A0A1E1WBY6-F1
#
_cell.length_a   1.000
_cell.length_b   1.000
_cell.length_c   1.000
_cell.angle_alpha   90.00
_cell.angle_beta   90.00
_cell.angle_gamma   90.00
#
_symmetry.space_group_name_H-M   'P 1'
#
loop_
_entity.id
_entity.type
_entity.pdbx_description
1 polymer ?
#
loop_
_entity_poly.entity_id
_entity_poly.type
_entity_poly.pdbx_seq_one_letter_code
_entity_poly.pdbx_strand_id
1 'polypeptide(L)'
;MSCENWGFCDLSISKDYDLSKLDLLEKCGFHTVAINTHVQEPGDEPKKKKKKGESKENKDLIPPPVEVTTDTKLNILHRVTIEFSDSSITPQLNQSQNLKKYDIVAVVPKTLQAFQYACGTMDIDIITFDPVSRIPFKISRKLYRQAVERGIFFELMYSPAIKDSTSRKNIISTAHTYHAIGRSKNIIVTSGAENAMQVRDVHDVINLGFILGLNSNQSLEVIRNNSRRLILKAKGRRCGKLYVTITVDKEDNKIIEQ
;
A
#
# COMPACT_ATOMS: atom_id res chain seq x y z
N MET A 1 6.30 15.83 20.90
CA MET A 1 5.73 14.99 19.82
C MET A 1 6.31 13.59 19.95
N SER A 2 5.92 12.81 20.97
CA SER A 2 6.15 11.36 20.94
C SER A 2 5.13 10.70 20.00
N CYS A 3 5.25 11.00 18.71
CA CYS A 3 4.58 10.20 17.70
C CYS A 3 5.23 8.82 17.74
N GLU A 4 4.44 7.74 17.72
CA GLU A 4 4.91 6.41 17.32
C GLU A 4 5.98 6.60 16.25
N ASN A 5 7.22 6.14 16.50
CA ASN A 5 8.33 6.42 15.61
C ASN A 5 8.17 5.54 14.36
N TRP A 6 7.34 6.01 13.43
CA TRP A 6 7.06 5.33 12.17
C TRP A 6 8.33 5.07 11.34
N GLY A 7 9.38 5.86 11.57
CA GLY A 7 10.69 5.69 10.96
C GLY A 7 10.60 5.59 9.44
N PHE A 8 11.38 4.65 8.88
CA PHE A 8 11.28 4.24 7.49
C PHE A 8 10.23 3.13 7.36
N CYS A 9 9.39 3.23 6.33
CA CYS A 9 8.24 2.35 6.16
C CYS A 9 8.35 1.54 4.86
N ASP A 10 8.00 0.26 4.92
CA ASP A 10 7.67 -0.54 3.73
C ASP A 10 6.20 -0.98 3.79
N LEU A 11 5.38 -0.39 2.92
CA LEU A 11 3.92 -0.56 2.98
C LEU A 11 3.38 -1.65 2.04
N SER A 12 4.23 -2.54 1.54
CA SER A 12 3.81 -3.65 0.67
C SER A 12 4.71 -4.87 0.81
N ILE A 13 4.41 -5.75 1.76
CA ILE A 13 5.02 -7.08 1.82
C ILE A 13 3.95 -8.11 1.55
N SER A 14 4.18 -9.05 0.64
CA SER A 14 3.16 -10.06 0.34
C SER A 14 2.83 -10.90 1.58
N LYS A 15 1.57 -11.31 1.72
CA LYS A 15 1.16 -12.32 2.71
C LYS A 15 1.95 -13.63 2.62
N ASP A 16 2.50 -13.93 1.44
CA ASP A 16 3.26 -15.16 1.17
C ASP A 16 4.73 -15.05 1.65
N TYR A 17 5.13 -13.88 2.15
CA TYR A 17 6.43 -13.68 2.76
C TYR A 17 6.57 -14.50 4.05
N ASP A 18 7.75 -15.07 4.24
CA ASP A 18 8.08 -15.85 5.42
C ASP A 18 8.12 -14.96 6.67
N LEU A 19 7.03 -14.96 7.44
CA LEU A 19 6.84 -14.12 8.63
C LEU A 19 7.86 -14.42 9.74
N SER A 20 8.53 -15.58 9.72
CA SER A 20 9.62 -15.87 10.65
C SER A 20 10.86 -15.00 10.41
N LYS A 21 10.97 -14.36 9.24
CA LYS A 21 12.11 -13.55 8.81
C LYS A 21 11.87 -12.05 8.89
N LEU A 22 10.84 -11.60 9.61
CA LEU A 22 10.54 -10.18 9.76
C LEU A 22 11.71 -9.40 10.40
N ASP A 23 12.53 -10.03 11.22
CA ASP A 23 13.77 -9.44 11.78
C ASP A 23 14.74 -8.93 10.71
N LEU A 24 14.71 -9.49 9.49
CA LEU A 24 15.53 -8.99 8.38
C LEU A 24 15.11 -7.59 7.95
N LEU A 25 13.82 -7.26 8.04
CA LEU A 25 13.30 -5.93 7.69
C LEU A 25 13.79 -4.87 8.68
N GLU A 26 13.85 -5.22 9.97
CA GLU A 26 14.46 -4.37 11.00
C GLU A 26 15.94 -4.12 10.70
N LYS A 27 16.68 -5.17 10.32
CA LYS A 27 18.09 -5.07 9.91
C LYS A 27 18.29 -4.22 8.66
N CYS A 28 17.33 -4.19 7.74
CA CYS A 28 17.30 -3.31 6.57
C CYS A 28 16.90 -1.86 6.90
N GLY A 29 16.68 -1.53 8.17
CA GLY A 29 16.37 -0.17 8.64
C GLY A 29 14.88 0.20 8.63
N PHE A 30 13.99 -0.74 8.31
CA PHE A 30 12.55 -0.49 8.39
C PHE A 30 12.05 -0.55 9.83
N HIS A 31 11.12 0.35 10.15
CA HIS A 31 10.49 0.43 11.48
C HIS A 31 9.00 0.09 11.41
N THR A 32 8.37 0.34 10.25
CA THR A 32 6.95 0.08 10.02
C THR A 32 6.80 -0.72 8.74
N VAL A 33 5.99 -1.77 8.80
CA VAL A 33 5.80 -2.71 7.71
C VAL A 33 4.32 -2.97 7.51
N ALA A 34 3.84 -3.02 6.27
CA ALA A 34 2.46 -3.43 5.98
C ALA A 34 2.40 -4.76 5.24
N ILE A 35 1.66 -5.72 5.79
CA ILE A 35 1.40 -7.02 5.17
C ILE A 35 0.20 -6.88 4.23
N ASN A 36 0.46 -7.11 2.95
CA ASN A 36 -0.48 -6.95 1.87
C ASN A 36 -1.19 -8.26 1.55
N THR A 37 -2.52 -8.24 1.66
CA THR A 37 -3.39 -9.29 1.14
C THR A 37 -3.93 -8.88 -0.22
N HIS A 38 -3.55 -9.60 -1.26
CA HIS A 38 -4.01 -9.34 -2.62
C HIS A 38 -5.33 -10.07 -2.91
N VAL A 39 -6.35 -9.31 -3.35
CA VAL A 39 -7.68 -9.82 -3.73
C VAL A 39 -7.89 -9.51 -5.20
N GLN A 40 -7.86 -10.57 -6.01
CA GLN A 40 -8.15 -10.47 -7.44
C GLN A 40 -9.66 -10.43 -7.66
N GLU A 41 -10.06 -9.68 -8.69
CA GLU A 41 -11.44 -9.73 -9.19
C GLU A 41 -11.73 -11.17 -9.66
N PRO A 42 -12.87 -11.78 -9.28
CA PRO A 42 -13.22 -13.09 -9.79
C PRO A 42 -13.38 -12.99 -11.31
N GLY A 43 -12.43 -13.54 -12.05
CA GLY A 43 -12.51 -13.60 -13.51
C GLY A 43 -13.72 -14.42 -13.97
N ASP A 44 -14.10 -14.26 -15.24
CA ASP A 44 -15.01 -15.13 -15.99
C ASP A 44 -14.42 -16.55 -16.19
N GLU A 45 -13.91 -17.19 -15.14
CA GLU A 45 -13.68 -18.62 -15.19
C GLU A 45 -15.04 -19.34 -15.14
N PRO A 46 -15.29 -20.33 -16.02
CA PRO A 46 -16.57 -21.00 -16.08
C PRO A 46 -16.86 -21.63 -14.72
N LYS A 47 -17.89 -21.12 -14.05
CA LYS A 47 -18.44 -21.70 -12.83
C LYS A 47 -18.65 -23.20 -13.08
N LYS A 48 -17.78 -24.04 -12.52
CA LYS A 48 -18.06 -25.47 -12.39
C LYS A 48 -19.44 -25.56 -11.73
N LYS A 49 -20.42 -26.13 -12.44
CA LYS A 49 -21.82 -26.25 -12.01
C LYS A 49 -21.84 -26.76 -10.56
N LYS A 50 -22.13 -25.88 -9.60
CA LYS A 50 -22.37 -26.28 -8.23
C LYS A 50 -23.61 -27.18 -8.21
N LYS A 51 -23.45 -28.39 -7.63
CA LYS A 51 -24.57 -29.27 -7.32
C LYS A 51 -25.57 -28.52 -6.42
N LYS A 52 -26.84 -28.68 -6.72
CA LYS A 52 -28.00 -28.09 -6.05
C LYS A 52 -28.03 -28.61 -4.59
N GLY A 53 -27.69 -27.78 -3.60
CA GLY A 53 -27.84 -28.18 -2.19
C GLY A 53 -27.05 -27.46 -1.09
N GLU A 54 -26.10 -26.56 -1.36
CA GLU A 54 -25.33 -25.91 -0.28
C GLU A 54 -25.83 -24.48 0.01
N SER A 55 -26.14 -24.24 1.28
CA SER A 55 -26.52 -22.96 1.88
C SER A 55 -25.54 -21.85 1.51
N LYS A 56 -26.07 -20.71 1.03
CA LYS A 56 -25.30 -19.48 0.80
C LYS A 56 -24.90 -18.88 2.15
N GLU A 57 -23.82 -19.38 2.74
CA GLU A 57 -23.07 -18.56 3.70
C GLU A 57 -22.44 -17.41 2.92
N ASN A 58 -22.76 -16.18 3.32
CA ASN A 58 -22.14 -14.95 2.80
C ASN A 58 -20.62 -14.99 3.11
N LYS A 59 -19.83 -15.64 2.25
CA LYS A 59 -18.38 -15.50 2.29
C LYS A 59 -18.06 -14.08 1.83
N ASP A 60 -17.61 -13.28 2.79
CA ASP A 60 -17.07 -11.95 2.56
C ASP A 60 -16.01 -12.02 1.44
N LEU A 61 -16.05 -11.09 0.48
CA LEU A 61 -15.16 -11.10 -0.68
C LEU A 61 -13.70 -10.86 -0.26
N ILE A 62 -13.52 -10.20 0.88
CA ILE A 62 -12.21 -9.90 1.46
C ILE A 62 -11.90 -10.91 2.57
N PRO A 63 -10.75 -11.60 2.51
CA PRO A 63 -10.30 -12.47 3.59
C PRO A 63 -9.99 -11.66 4.86
N PRO A 64 -10.01 -12.29 6.06
CA PRO A 64 -9.54 -11.62 7.26
C PRO A 64 -8.03 -11.32 7.17
N PRO A 65 -7.54 -10.24 7.82
CA PRO A 65 -6.11 -9.98 7.93
C PRO A 65 -5.35 -11.15 8.55
N VAL A 66 -4.10 -11.33 8.13
CA VAL A 66 -3.20 -12.36 8.67
C VAL A 66 -2.76 -11.93 10.06
N GLU A 67 -3.03 -12.75 11.07
CA GLU A 67 -2.54 -12.52 12.43
C GLU A 67 -1.04 -12.81 12.49
N VAL A 68 -0.26 -11.84 12.95
CA VAL A 68 1.18 -11.97 13.14
C VAL A 68 1.47 -12.05 14.63
N THR A 69 2.04 -13.18 15.05
CA THR A 69 2.34 -13.46 16.47
C THR A 69 3.82 -13.32 16.82
N THR A 70 4.62 -12.73 15.93
CA THR A 70 6.06 -12.58 16.14
C THR A 70 6.39 -11.41 17.06
N ASP A 71 7.26 -11.65 18.03
CA ASP A 71 7.80 -10.66 18.97
C ASP A 71 8.86 -9.79 18.26
N THR A 72 8.41 -8.83 17.45
CA THR A 72 9.28 -7.90 16.71
C THR A 72 9.06 -6.47 17.19
N LYS A 73 10.10 -5.63 17.12
CA LYS A 73 9.98 -4.19 17.40
C LYS A 73 9.31 -3.40 16.26
N LEU A 74 8.95 -4.09 15.18
CA LEU A 74 8.34 -3.49 14.00
C LEU A 74 6.88 -3.14 14.27
N ASN A 75 6.46 -1.97 13.78
CA ASN A 75 5.05 -1.62 13.71
C ASN A 75 4.43 -2.33 12.51
N ILE A 76 3.65 -3.38 12.77
CA ILE A 76 2.98 -4.16 11.72
C ILE A 76 1.61 -3.58 11.44
N LEU A 77 1.37 -3.26 10.17
CA LEU A 77 0.09 -2.80 9.63
C LEU A 77 -0.47 -3.86 8.69
N HIS A 78 -1.79 -3.89 8.54
CA HIS A 78 -2.46 -4.75 7.57
C HIS A 78 -2.96 -3.93 6.39
N ARG A 79 -2.55 -4.36 5.20
CA ARG A 79 -2.97 -3.77 3.93
C ARG A 79 -3.78 -4.78 3.12
N VAL A 80 -4.81 -4.29 2.44
CA VAL A 80 -5.48 -5.04 1.38
C VAL A 80 -5.26 -4.34 0.04
N THR A 81 -5.00 -5.11 -1.02
CA THR A 81 -4.95 -4.61 -2.40
C THR A 81 -6.04 -5.28 -3.21
N ILE A 82 -6.93 -4.49 -3.81
CA ILE A 82 -8.12 -4.99 -4.51
C ILE A 82 -8.03 -4.64 -5.99
N GLU A 83 -8.07 -5.64 -6.84
CA GLU A 83 -8.21 -5.44 -8.28
C GLU A 83 -9.68 -5.23 -8.64
N PHE A 84 -9.96 -4.28 -9.54
CA PHE A 84 -11.32 -4.07 -10.02
C PHE A 84 -11.34 -3.45 -11.42
N SER A 85 -12.38 -3.81 -12.18
CA SER A 85 -12.62 -3.29 -13.53
C SER A 85 -13.78 -2.31 -13.60
N ASP A 86 -14.72 -2.40 -12.66
CA ASP A 86 -15.94 -1.58 -12.61
C ASP A 86 -16.32 -1.18 -11.16
N SER A 87 -17.05 -0.07 -11.04
CA SER A 87 -17.57 0.52 -9.80
C SER A 87 -18.52 -0.38 -9.00
N SER A 88 -19.03 -1.45 -9.62
CA SER A 88 -19.94 -2.44 -9.02
C SER A 88 -19.37 -3.20 -7.81
N ILE A 89 -18.04 -3.19 -7.63
CA ILE A 89 -17.38 -3.76 -6.44
C ILE A 89 -17.61 -2.93 -5.16
N THR A 90 -17.91 -1.64 -5.29
CA THR A 90 -17.93 -0.71 -4.14
C THR A 90 -19.02 -1.01 -3.10
N PRO A 91 -20.27 -1.33 -3.49
CA PRO A 91 -21.28 -1.74 -2.53
C PRO A 91 -20.89 -2.99 -1.74
N GLN A 92 -20.26 -3.96 -2.41
CA GLN A 92 -19.79 -5.21 -1.78
C GLN A 92 -18.64 -4.91 -0.81
N LEU A 93 -17.72 -4.04 -1.22
CA LEU A 93 -16.60 -3.58 -0.42
C LEU A 93 -17.07 -2.87 0.87
N ASN A 94 -18.05 -1.97 0.75
CA ASN A 94 -18.60 -1.23 1.90
C ASN A 94 -19.36 -2.13 2.88
N GLN A 95 -19.91 -3.24 2.42
CA GLN A 95 -20.60 -4.24 3.26
C GLN A 95 -19.63 -5.19 3.96
N SER A 96 -18.40 -5.33 3.44
CA SER A 96 -17.36 -6.18 4.01
C SER A 96 -17.00 -5.73 5.43
N GLN A 97 -17.13 -6.64 6.40
CA GLN A 97 -16.66 -6.38 7.76
C GLN A 97 -15.15 -6.57 7.85
N ASN A 98 -14.57 -7.42 6.99
CA ASN A 98 -13.14 -7.65 6.96
C ASN A 98 -12.36 -6.43 6.46
N LEU A 99 -12.91 -5.65 5.51
CA LEU A 99 -12.27 -4.41 5.05
C LEU A 99 -11.97 -3.44 6.21
N LYS A 100 -12.89 -3.31 7.18
CA LYS A 100 -12.73 -2.40 8.32
C LYS A 100 -11.59 -2.80 9.26
N LYS A 101 -11.16 -4.07 9.21
CA LYS A 101 -10.04 -4.59 9.99
C LYS A 101 -8.69 -4.22 9.39
N TYR A 102 -8.63 -3.91 8.09
CA TYR A 102 -7.39 -3.49 7.44
C TYR A 102 -7.06 -2.04 7.77
N ASP A 103 -5.78 -1.78 8.04
CA ASP A 103 -5.25 -0.44 8.28
C ASP A 103 -5.21 0.37 6.99
N ILE A 104 -4.73 -0.22 5.90
CA ILE A 104 -4.50 0.45 4.61
C ILE A 104 -5.31 -0.23 3.49
N VAL A 105 -5.97 0.57 2.65
CA VAL A 105 -6.70 0.09 1.48
C VAL A 105 -6.04 0.58 0.20
N ALA A 106 -5.56 -0.37 -0.60
CA ALA A 106 -4.97 -0.14 -1.91
C ALA A 106 -5.85 -0.75 -3.01
N VAL A 107 -5.78 -0.18 -4.22
CA VAL A 107 -6.52 -0.71 -5.37
C VAL A 107 -5.68 -0.74 -6.64
N VAL A 108 -5.97 -1.73 -7.50
CA VAL A 108 -5.41 -1.89 -8.84
C VAL A 108 -6.56 -1.70 -9.86
N PRO A 109 -6.73 -0.51 -10.43
CA PRO A 109 -7.76 -0.28 -11.44
C PRO A 109 -7.31 -0.86 -12.79
N LYS A 110 -8.11 -1.78 -13.36
CA LYS A 110 -7.83 -2.42 -14.66
C LYS A 110 -8.27 -1.60 -15.88
N THR A 111 -9.25 -0.72 -15.71
CA THR A 111 -9.82 0.10 -16.79
C THR A 111 -9.65 1.60 -16.51
N LEU A 112 -9.75 2.43 -17.55
CA LEU A 112 -9.71 3.88 -17.38
C LEU A 112 -10.89 4.39 -16.52
N GLN A 113 -12.06 3.76 -16.64
CA GLN A 113 -13.25 4.11 -15.85
C GLN A 113 -13.05 3.76 -14.37
N ALA A 114 -12.50 2.58 -14.08
CA ALA A 114 -12.10 2.19 -12.72
C ALA A 114 -11.09 3.17 -12.12
N PHE A 115 -10.10 3.60 -12.91
CA PHE A 115 -9.12 4.59 -12.46
C PHE A 115 -9.75 5.95 -12.15
N GLN A 116 -10.65 6.44 -13.02
CA GLN A 116 -11.39 7.68 -12.76
C GLN A 116 -12.23 7.59 -11.48
N TYR A 117 -12.88 6.46 -11.27
CA TYR A 117 -13.67 6.19 -10.07
C TYR A 117 -12.82 6.14 -8.80
N ALA A 118 -11.67 5.45 -8.84
CA ALA A 118 -10.69 5.44 -7.75
C ALA A 118 -10.23 6.85 -7.38
N CYS A 119 -9.85 7.65 -8.38
CA CYS A 119 -9.40 9.02 -8.18
C CYS A 119 -10.51 9.94 -7.64
N GLY A 120 -11.78 9.73 -8.01
CA GLY A 120 -12.86 10.66 -7.72
C GLY A 120 -13.73 10.32 -6.51
N THR A 121 -14.17 9.08 -6.40
CA THR A 121 -15.30 8.71 -5.53
C THR A 121 -14.91 7.68 -4.47
N MET A 122 -14.06 6.71 -4.83
CA MET A 122 -13.73 5.59 -3.94
C MET A 122 -12.91 6.07 -2.73
N ASP A 123 -13.21 5.55 -1.53
CA ASP A 123 -12.49 5.88 -0.30
C ASP A 123 -11.30 4.93 -0.10
N ILE A 124 -10.16 5.31 -0.67
CA ILE A 124 -8.95 4.50 -0.76
C ILE A 124 -7.72 5.31 -0.35
N ASP A 125 -6.66 4.62 0.06
CA ASP A 125 -5.40 5.24 0.48
C ASP A 125 -4.37 5.25 -0.66
N ILE A 126 -4.26 4.13 -1.39
CA ILE A 126 -3.23 3.87 -2.40
C ILE A 126 -3.87 3.46 -3.73
N ILE A 127 -3.37 4.03 -4.83
CA ILE A 127 -3.55 3.49 -6.17
C ILE A 127 -2.23 2.84 -6.59
N THR A 128 -2.31 1.56 -6.95
CA THR A 128 -1.19 0.76 -7.43
C THR A 128 -1.50 0.21 -8.81
N PHE A 129 -0.58 -0.55 -9.40
CA PHE A 129 -0.70 -1.14 -10.72
C PHE A 129 -0.04 -2.51 -10.77
N ASP A 130 -0.47 -3.34 -11.72
CA ASP A 130 0.22 -4.59 -12.00
C ASP A 130 1.52 -4.32 -12.78
N PRO A 131 2.70 -4.65 -12.22
CA PRO A 131 3.99 -4.41 -12.86
C PRO A 131 4.18 -5.27 -14.12
N VAL A 132 3.49 -6.40 -14.23
CA VAL A 132 3.64 -7.35 -15.35
C VAL A 132 2.88 -6.85 -16.58
N SER A 133 1.58 -6.58 -16.44
CA SER A 133 0.70 -6.25 -17.58
C SER A 133 0.82 -4.81 -18.10
N ARG A 134 1.51 -3.92 -17.37
CA ARG A 134 1.57 -2.47 -17.61
C ARG A 134 0.18 -1.81 -17.49
N ILE A 135 0.15 -0.54 -17.14
CA ILE A 135 -1.10 0.24 -17.11
C ILE A 135 -1.69 0.30 -18.53
N PRO A 136 -2.91 -0.24 -18.77
CA PRO A 136 -3.48 -0.37 -20.12
C PRO A 136 -4.12 0.92 -20.65
N PHE A 137 -4.09 2.00 -19.87
CA PHE A 137 -4.67 3.29 -20.21
C PHE A 137 -3.72 4.45 -19.92
N LYS A 138 -3.97 5.60 -20.56
CA LYS A 138 -3.20 6.82 -20.32
C LYS A 138 -3.71 7.54 -19.09
N ILE A 139 -2.81 7.80 -18.14
CA ILE A 139 -3.11 8.63 -16.96
C ILE A 139 -3.22 10.09 -17.41
N SER A 140 -4.33 10.75 -17.06
CA SER A 140 -4.52 12.18 -17.31
C SER A 140 -4.01 13.01 -16.14
N ARG A 141 -3.41 14.17 -16.43
CA ARG A 141 -2.97 15.16 -15.42
C ARG A 141 -4.11 15.60 -14.50
N LYS A 142 -5.32 15.75 -15.03
CA LYS A 142 -6.49 16.12 -14.24
C LYS A 142 -6.80 15.06 -13.18
N LEU A 143 -6.82 13.78 -13.58
CA LEU A 143 -7.13 12.66 -12.68
C LEU A 143 -6.04 12.46 -11.63
N TYR A 144 -4.77 12.56 -12.04
CA TYR A 144 -3.65 12.48 -11.10
C TYR A 144 -3.74 13.57 -10.03
N ARG A 145 -3.99 14.81 -10.44
CA ARG A 145 -4.10 15.95 -9.51
C ARG A 145 -5.29 15.80 -8.58
N GLN A 146 -6.44 15.35 -9.09
CA GLN A 146 -7.63 15.06 -8.31
C GLN A 146 -7.35 14.00 -7.22
N ALA A 147 -6.63 12.93 -7.55
CA ALA A 147 -6.24 11.92 -6.57
C ALA A 147 -5.30 12.49 -5.50
N VAL A 148 -4.30 13.28 -5.91
CA VAL A 148 -3.36 13.95 -4.99
C VAL A 148 -4.08 14.91 -4.03
N GLU A 149 -5.04 15.69 -4.53
CA GLU A 149 -5.84 16.64 -3.72
C GLU A 149 -6.73 15.92 -2.69
N ARG A 150 -7.22 14.72 -3.01
CA ARG A 150 -7.89 13.82 -2.06
C ARG A 150 -6.92 13.08 -1.12
N GLY A 151 -5.62 13.37 -1.19
CA GLY A 151 -4.60 12.72 -0.39
C GLY A 151 -4.37 11.24 -0.73
N ILE A 152 -4.74 10.79 -1.94
CA ILE A 152 -4.43 9.45 -2.42
C ILE A 152 -2.96 9.40 -2.84
N PHE A 153 -2.30 8.28 -2.55
CA PHE A 153 -0.90 8.03 -2.89
C PHE A 153 -0.79 7.07 -4.08
N PHE A 154 0.25 7.24 -4.88
CA PHE A 154 0.59 6.36 -5.99
C PHE A 154 1.77 5.48 -5.59
N GLU A 155 1.65 4.17 -5.80
CA GLU A 155 2.68 3.22 -5.43
C GLU A 155 3.62 2.88 -6.59
N LEU A 156 4.92 2.73 -6.27
CA LEU A 156 5.93 2.13 -7.14
C LEU A 156 6.59 0.96 -6.39
N MET A 157 6.35 -0.27 -6.85
CA MET A 157 6.94 -1.47 -6.25
C MET A 157 8.29 -1.77 -6.89
N TYR A 158 9.34 -1.98 -6.10
CA TYR A 158 10.68 -2.25 -6.64
C TYR A 158 11.02 -3.73 -6.79
N SER A 159 10.49 -4.64 -5.96
CA SER A 159 10.84 -6.06 -6.02
C SER A 159 10.52 -6.72 -7.37
N PRO A 160 9.40 -6.40 -8.07
CA PRO A 160 9.16 -6.93 -9.41
C PRO A 160 10.19 -6.46 -10.45
N ALA A 161 10.80 -5.28 -10.28
CA ALA A 161 11.86 -4.79 -11.15
C ALA A 161 13.18 -5.58 -10.98
N ILE A 162 13.35 -6.26 -9.85
CA ILE A 162 14.49 -7.16 -9.59
C ILE A 162 14.26 -8.52 -10.27
N LYS A 163 13.02 -9.03 -10.24
CA LYS A 163 12.66 -10.35 -10.77
C LYS A 163 12.76 -10.42 -12.30
N ASP A 164 12.19 -9.44 -12.99
CA ASP A 164 12.00 -9.50 -14.44
C ASP A 164 12.32 -8.18 -15.14
N SER A 165 12.95 -8.29 -16.31
CA SER A 165 13.37 -7.16 -17.13
C SER A 165 12.20 -6.41 -17.77
N THR A 166 11.08 -7.10 -18.06
CA THR A 166 9.87 -6.47 -18.61
C THR A 166 9.19 -5.64 -17.54
N SER A 167 8.98 -6.22 -16.37
CA SER A 167 8.45 -5.54 -15.18
C SER A 167 9.29 -4.31 -14.82
N ARG A 168 10.62 -4.42 -14.88
CA ARG A 168 11.55 -3.28 -14.68
C ARG A 168 11.29 -2.13 -15.65
N LYS A 169 11.17 -2.42 -16.95
CA LYS A 169 10.87 -1.39 -17.97
C LYS A 169 9.52 -0.73 -17.69
N ASN A 170 8.51 -1.51 -17.32
CA ASN A 170 7.16 -1.01 -17.03
C ASN A 170 7.14 -0.08 -15.81
N ILE A 171 7.83 -0.46 -14.73
CA ILE A 171 7.92 0.33 -13.49
C ILE A 171 8.64 1.66 -13.75
N ILE A 172 9.79 1.62 -14.41
CA ILE A 172 10.56 2.83 -14.75
C ILE A 172 9.74 3.75 -15.66
N SER A 173 9.11 3.20 -16.70
CA SER A 173 8.23 3.96 -17.60
C SER A 173 7.05 4.62 -16.86
N THR A 174 6.45 3.89 -15.91
CA THR A 174 5.34 4.39 -15.07
C THR A 174 5.81 5.49 -14.13
N ALA A 175 6.98 5.34 -13.49
CA ALA A 175 7.56 6.36 -12.62
C ALA A 175 7.82 7.67 -13.38
N HIS A 176 8.43 7.62 -14.56
CA HIS A 176 8.61 8.79 -15.42
C HIS A 176 7.28 9.38 -15.89
N THR A 177 6.26 8.55 -16.12
CA THR A 177 4.90 9.02 -16.45
C THR A 177 4.31 9.82 -15.29
N TYR A 178 4.43 9.34 -14.04
CA TYR A 178 4.00 10.10 -12.87
C TYR A 178 4.79 11.39 -12.68
N HIS A 179 6.10 11.38 -12.95
CA HIS A 179 6.92 12.59 -12.91
C HIS A 179 6.45 13.63 -13.96
N ALA A 180 6.28 13.22 -15.22
CA ALA A 180 5.89 14.12 -16.30
C ALA A 180 4.49 14.73 -16.08
N ILE A 181 3.56 13.93 -15.57
CA ILE A 181 2.17 14.34 -15.37
C ILE A 181 2.02 15.17 -14.10
N GLY A 182 2.62 14.73 -13.00
CA GLY A 182 2.30 15.17 -11.66
C GLY A 182 3.47 15.63 -10.80
N ARG A 183 4.68 15.69 -11.36
CA ARG A 183 5.93 16.04 -10.65
C ARG A 183 6.21 15.15 -9.44
N SER A 184 5.80 13.89 -9.52
CA SER A 184 6.05 12.87 -8.48
C SER A 184 5.45 13.19 -7.11
N LYS A 185 4.31 13.88 -7.08
CA LYS A 185 3.59 14.18 -5.82
C LYS A 185 2.87 12.95 -5.27
N ASN A 186 2.90 12.78 -3.95
CA ASN A 186 2.28 11.65 -3.25
C ASN A 186 2.68 10.28 -3.82
N ILE A 187 3.95 10.11 -4.21
CA ILE A 187 4.49 8.80 -4.56
C ILE A 187 4.99 8.11 -3.29
N ILE A 188 4.76 6.81 -3.18
CA ILE A 188 5.41 5.92 -2.22
C ILE A 188 6.17 4.84 -2.97
N VAL A 189 7.30 4.41 -2.41
CA VAL A 189 8.07 3.28 -2.92
C VAL A 189 7.94 2.15 -1.90
N THR A 190 7.59 0.97 -2.37
CA THR A 190 7.38 -0.22 -1.55
C THR A 190 8.11 -1.41 -2.15
N SER A 191 8.35 -2.47 -1.38
CA SER A 191 9.00 -3.65 -1.94
C SER A 191 8.06 -4.41 -2.87
N GLY A 192 6.87 -4.79 -2.39
CA GLY A 192 6.07 -5.82 -3.03
C GLY A 192 6.78 -7.17 -2.98
N ALA A 193 7.62 -7.39 -1.96
CA ALA A 193 8.44 -8.59 -1.85
C ALA A 193 7.58 -9.81 -1.44
N GLU A 194 7.84 -10.94 -2.10
CA GLU A 194 7.34 -12.26 -1.70
C GLU A 194 8.39 -13.02 -0.88
N ASN A 195 9.67 -12.70 -1.06
CA ASN A 195 10.79 -13.42 -0.45
C ASN A 195 11.79 -12.44 0.17
N ALA A 196 12.51 -12.87 1.21
CA ALA A 196 13.54 -12.08 1.87
C ALA A 196 14.64 -11.56 0.91
N MET A 197 15.00 -12.33 -0.12
CA MET A 197 16.02 -11.93 -1.11
C MET A 197 15.61 -10.72 -1.98
N GLN A 198 14.32 -10.37 -2.00
CA GLN A 198 13.77 -9.28 -2.81
C GLN A 198 13.69 -7.96 -2.07
N VAL A 199 13.95 -7.97 -0.76
CA VAL A 199 14.01 -6.77 0.09
C VAL A 199 15.37 -6.11 -0.09
N ARG A 200 15.41 -4.78 -0.04
CA ARG A 200 16.63 -3.97 -0.05
C ARG A 200 16.66 -3.06 1.18
N ASP A 201 17.87 -2.67 1.56
CA ASP A 201 18.08 -1.70 2.63
C ASP A 201 17.46 -0.34 2.28
N VAL A 202 17.02 0.42 3.28
CA VAL A 202 16.41 1.74 3.09
C VAL A 202 17.30 2.65 2.22
N HIS A 203 18.62 2.65 2.40
CA HIS A 203 19.52 3.49 1.63
C HIS A 203 19.60 3.07 0.16
N ASP A 204 19.55 1.77 -0.13
CA ASP A 204 19.48 1.25 -1.50
C ASP A 204 18.18 1.66 -2.18
N VAL A 205 17.05 1.63 -1.46
CA VAL A 205 15.75 2.06 -2.00
C VAL A 205 15.75 3.57 -2.27
N ILE A 206 16.38 4.38 -1.40
CA ILE A 206 16.57 5.83 -1.65
C ILE A 206 17.39 6.04 -2.93
N ASN A 207 18.47 5.28 -3.11
CA ASN A 207 19.29 5.37 -4.32
C ASN A 207 18.54 4.94 -5.58
N LEU A 208 17.67 3.92 -5.47
CA LEU A 208 16.81 3.49 -6.56
C LEU A 208 15.83 4.60 -6.98
N GLY A 209 15.43 5.47 -6.06
CA GLY A 209 14.58 6.63 -6.34
C GLY A 209 15.12 7.53 -7.47
N PHE A 210 16.43 7.65 -7.62
CA PHE A 210 17.04 8.40 -8.73
C PHE A 210 16.72 7.79 -10.10
N ILE A 211 16.73 6.45 -10.20
CA ILE A 211 16.36 5.73 -11.43
C ILE A 211 14.88 5.92 -11.75
N LEU A 212 14.04 6.09 -10.73
CA LEU A 212 12.61 6.36 -10.87
C LEU A 212 12.30 7.83 -11.24
N GLY A 213 13.32 8.67 -11.44
CA GLY A 213 13.17 10.08 -11.79
C GLY A 213 12.77 10.96 -10.60
N LEU A 214 13.10 10.53 -9.38
CA LEU A 214 12.94 11.32 -8.16
C LEU A 214 14.23 12.10 -7.86
N ASN A 215 14.10 13.28 -7.25
CA ASN A 215 15.26 13.99 -6.70
C ASN A 215 15.65 13.44 -5.31
N SER A 216 16.82 13.81 -4.80
CA SER A 216 17.34 13.30 -3.52
C SER A 216 16.34 13.45 -2.35
N ASN A 217 15.73 14.64 -2.23
CA ASN A 217 14.75 14.92 -1.18
C ASN A 217 13.48 14.07 -1.34
N GLN A 218 12.98 13.94 -2.58
CA GLN A 218 11.82 13.11 -2.90
C GLN A 218 12.10 11.64 -2.62
N SER A 219 13.27 11.13 -2.98
CA SER A 219 13.67 9.73 -2.73
C SER A 219 13.65 9.37 -1.25
N LEU A 220 14.02 10.32 -0.37
CA LEU A 220 13.86 10.15 1.07
C LEU A 220 12.39 10.28 1.51
N GLU A 221 11.67 11.24 0.92
CA GLU A 221 10.28 11.54 1.27
C GLU A 221 9.34 10.37 0.97
N VAL A 222 9.55 9.64 -0.13
CA VAL A 222 8.67 8.53 -0.57
C VAL A 222 8.65 7.34 0.39
N ILE A 223 9.70 7.13 1.19
CA ILE A 223 9.79 6.02 2.16
C ILE A 223 9.42 6.47 3.58
N ARG A 224 9.66 7.74 3.91
CA ARG A 224 9.52 8.27 5.27
C ARG A 224 8.27 9.14 5.44
N ASN A 225 8.28 10.34 4.87
CA ASN A 225 7.26 11.35 5.12
C ASN A 225 5.95 11.05 4.39
N ASN A 226 6.01 10.61 3.13
CA ASN A 226 4.81 10.24 2.38
C ASN A 226 4.16 8.99 2.98
N SER A 227 4.95 7.99 3.34
CA SER A 227 4.46 6.80 4.07
C SER A 227 3.78 7.18 5.38
N ARG A 228 4.38 8.08 6.16
CA ARG A 228 3.76 8.60 7.40
C ARG A 228 2.44 9.33 7.13
N ARG A 229 2.39 10.22 6.12
CA ARG A 229 1.18 10.94 5.73
C ARG A 229 0.07 9.98 5.29
N LEU A 230 0.44 8.92 4.58
CA LEU A 230 -0.46 7.85 4.16
C LEU A 230 -1.01 7.09 5.38
N ILE A 231 -0.16 6.67 6.32
CA ILE A 231 -0.60 5.98 7.54
C ILE A 231 -1.58 6.86 8.33
N LEU A 232 -1.29 8.16 8.49
CA LEU A 232 -2.17 9.09 9.18
C LEU A 232 -3.52 9.29 8.47
N LYS A 233 -3.51 9.34 7.14
CA LYS A 233 -4.75 9.34 6.34
C LYS A 233 -5.54 8.06 6.56
N ALA A 234 -4.87 6.91 6.50
CA ALA A 234 -5.50 5.61 6.65
C ALA A 234 -6.13 5.44 8.04
N LYS A 235 -5.46 5.92 9.10
CA LYS A 235 -6.04 6.05 10.45
C LYS A 235 -7.29 6.94 10.45
N GLY A 236 -7.25 8.08 9.75
CA GLY A 236 -8.41 8.96 9.58
C GLY A 236 -9.60 8.31 8.87
N ARG A 237 -9.36 7.53 7.81
CA ARG A 237 -10.41 6.76 7.15
C ARG A 237 -11.13 5.80 8.12
N ARG A 238 -10.39 5.16 9.03
CA ARG A 238 -10.96 4.22 10.01
C ARG A 238 -11.70 4.90 11.15
N CYS A 239 -11.16 6.01 11.67
CA CYS A 239 -11.73 6.72 12.81
C CYS A 239 -12.84 7.72 12.43
N GLY A 240 -12.93 8.11 11.15
CA GLY A 240 -13.90 9.06 10.63
C GLY A 240 -13.31 10.45 10.33
N LYS A 241 -14.18 11.38 9.88
CA LYS A 241 -13.77 12.69 9.33
C LYS A 241 -12.98 13.57 10.30
N LEU A 242 -13.19 13.41 11.60
CA LEU A 242 -12.49 14.14 12.65
C LEU A 242 -12.09 13.13 13.72
N TYR A 243 -10.79 12.97 13.95
CA TYR A 243 -10.28 12.18 15.06
C TYR A 243 -9.12 12.93 15.72
N VAL A 244 -9.04 12.81 17.04
CA VAL A 244 -7.96 13.39 17.84
C VAL A 244 -7.29 12.26 18.58
N THR A 245 -6.01 12.06 18.33
CA THR A 245 -5.20 11.13 19.10
C THR A 245 -4.55 11.90 20.24
N ILE A 246 -4.89 11.54 21.48
CA ILE A 246 -4.25 12.10 22.66
C ILE A 246 -3.04 11.22 23.00
N THR A 247 -1.83 11.74 22.79
CA THR A 247 -0.59 11.10 23.24
C THR A 247 -0.14 11.76 24.54
N VAL A 248 -0.06 10.99 25.63
CA VAL A 248 0.54 11.45 26.88
C VAL A 248 2.04 11.20 26.79
N ASP A 249 2.82 12.28 26.68
CA ASP A 249 4.29 12.21 26.71
C ASP A 249 4.72 11.71 28.11
N LYS A 250 5.39 10.55 28.18
CA LYS A 250 5.97 9.99 29.42
C LYS A 250 7.49 10.26 29.48
N GLU A 251 7.88 11.51 29.53
CA GLU A 251 9.21 12.00 29.93
C GLU A 251 8.93 13.33 30.66
N ASP A 252 9.02 13.47 31.97
CA ASP A 252 10.19 13.36 32.83
C ASP A 252 9.83 12.87 34.25
N ASN A 253 10.47 11.81 34.72
CA ASN A 253 10.66 11.54 36.15
C ASN A 253 11.93 10.71 36.34
N LYS A 254 13.06 11.23 35.82
CA LYS A 254 14.36 10.92 36.44
C LYS A 254 14.54 11.92 37.58
N ILE A 255 14.03 11.54 38.75
CA ILE A 255 14.39 12.19 40.00
C ILE A 255 15.90 12.00 40.13
N ILE A 256 16.61 13.12 40.18
CA ILE A 256 17.98 13.23 40.61
C ILE A 256 17.96 12.90 42.11
N GLU A 257 18.22 11.65 42.48
CA GLU A 257 18.67 11.34 43.84
C GLU A 257 20.17 11.67 43.89
N GLN A 258 20.47 12.76 44.62
CA GLN A 258 21.81 13.12 45.09
C GLN A 258 22.19 12.23 46.28
#